data_AF-A0A167DDM6-F1
#
_entry.id   AF-A0A167DDM6-F1
#
_cell.length_a   1.000
_cell.length_b   1.000
_cell.length_c   1.000
_cell.angle_alpha   90.00
_cell.angle_beta   90.00
_cell.angle_gamma   90.00
#
_symmetry.space_group_name_H-M   'P 1'
#
loop_
_entity.id
_entity.type
_entity.pdbx_description
1 polymer ?
#
loop_
_entity_poly.entity_id
_entity_poly.type
_entity_poly.pdbx_seq_one_letter_code
_entity_poly.pdbx_strand_id
1 'polypeptide(L)'
;MYFINSVLILLFACQAYAASTVPPLPTEDSFYTTPSGFEQQPLGAILKTRPIPGSLGFLIDPEKAKASYQFMYRTEDALGNPIAAISTIIGKLM
;
A
#
# COMPACT_ATOMS: atom_id res chain seq x y z
N MET A 1 -29.23 -0.36 -33.58
CA MET A 1 -29.41 -0.57 -32.13
C MET A 1 -28.18 -1.20 -31.43
N TYR A 2 -26.98 -1.18 -32.02
CA TYR A 2 -25.73 -1.67 -31.39
C TYR A 2 -24.74 -0.53 -31.02
N PHE A 3 -24.95 0.65 -31.58
CA PHE A 3 -24.06 1.80 -31.42
C PHE A 3 -24.17 2.45 -30.02
N ILE A 4 -25.38 2.45 -29.44
CA ILE A 4 -25.65 3.04 -28.13
C ILE A 4 -25.02 2.22 -26.98
N ASN A 5 -25.01 0.88 -27.11
CA ASN A 5 -24.38 0.00 -26.11
C ASN A 5 -22.85 0.14 -26.03
N SER A 6 -22.19 0.57 -27.11
CA SER A 6 -20.73 0.70 -27.15
C SER A 6 -20.22 1.95 -26.43
N VAL A 7 -21.00 3.05 -26.47
CA VAL A 7 -20.67 4.31 -25.77
C VAL A 7 -20.89 4.18 -24.27
N LEU A 8 -21.90 3.40 -23.85
CA LEU A 8 -22.18 3.14 -22.44
C LEU A 8 -21.06 2.35 -21.74
N ILE A 9 -20.42 1.41 -22.45
CA ILE A 9 -19.31 0.61 -21.92
C ILE A 9 -18.05 1.49 -21.69
N LEU A 10 -17.81 2.49 -22.54
CA LEU A 10 -16.67 3.42 -22.37
C LEU A 10 -16.86 4.37 -21.19
N LEU A 11 -18.10 4.80 -20.90
CA LEU A 11 -18.41 5.67 -19.77
C LEU A 11 -18.36 4.94 -18.42
N PHE A 12 -18.63 3.63 -18.38
CA PHE A 12 -18.45 2.81 -17.18
C PHE A 12 -16.97 2.47 -16.89
N ALA A 13 -16.12 2.38 -17.91
CA ALA A 13 -14.69 2.08 -17.73
C ALA A 13 -13.90 3.26 -17.11
N CYS A 14 -14.37 4.50 -17.30
CA CYS A 14 -13.65 5.69 -16.82
C CYS A 14 -13.86 5.97 -15.31
N GLN A 15 -14.99 5.52 -14.74
CA GLN A 15 -15.34 5.76 -13.33
C GLN A 15 -14.49 4.94 -12.34
N ALA A 16 -13.68 3.99 -12.82
CA ALA A 16 -12.93 3.05 -11.98
C ALA A 16 -11.57 3.59 -11.46
N TYR A 17 -11.16 4.81 -11.84
CA TYR A 17 -9.81 5.31 -11.53
C TYR A 17 -9.79 6.69 -10.87
N ALA A 18 -10.79 7.04 -10.06
CA ALA A 18 -10.60 8.08 -9.06
C ALA A 18 -10.03 7.43 -7.80
N ALA A 19 -8.72 7.18 -7.77
CA ALA A 19 -8.05 6.70 -6.57
C ALA A 19 -8.17 7.77 -5.47
N SER A 20 -8.89 7.45 -4.40
CA SER A 20 -8.94 8.29 -3.20
C SER A 20 -7.51 8.61 -2.74
N THR A 21 -7.22 9.89 -2.49
CA THR A 21 -5.92 10.32 -1.92
C THR A 21 -5.77 9.93 -0.46
N VAL A 22 -6.85 9.47 0.18
CA VAL A 22 -6.86 8.98 1.55
C VAL A 22 -6.85 7.46 1.50
N PRO A 23 -5.85 6.79 2.10
CA PRO A 23 -5.82 5.34 2.15
C PRO A 23 -7.01 4.82 2.99
N PRO A 24 -7.63 3.69 2.60
CA PRO A 24 -8.70 3.09 3.38
C PRO A 24 -8.21 2.65 4.77
N LEU A 25 -9.15 2.32 5.66
CA LEU A 25 -8.81 1.75 6.96
C LEU A 25 -7.99 0.46 6.77
N PRO A 26 -7.05 0.14 7.67
CA PRO A 26 -6.25 -1.08 7.56
C PRO A 26 -7.08 -2.37 7.39
N THR A 27 -8.27 -2.41 7.99
CA THR A 27 -9.22 -3.53 7.86
C THR A 27 -9.85 -3.68 6.48
N GLU A 28 -9.83 -2.62 5.67
CA GLU A 28 -10.42 -2.55 4.32
C GLU A 28 -9.35 -2.43 3.23
N ASP A 29 -8.08 -2.39 3.62
CA ASP A 29 -6.94 -2.14 2.74
C ASP A 29 -6.21 -3.45 2.41
N SER A 30 -6.25 -3.85 1.13
CA SER A 30 -5.59 -5.08 0.65
C SER A 30 -4.06 -5.06 0.84
N PHE A 31 -3.46 -3.90 1.09
CA PHE A 31 -2.06 -3.82 1.50
C PHE A 31 -1.80 -4.49 2.85
N TYR A 32 -2.78 -4.61 3.75
CA TYR A 32 -2.62 -5.28 5.04
C TYR A 32 -2.86 -6.80 4.97
N THR A 33 -3.35 -7.31 3.84
CA THR A 33 -3.51 -8.77 3.64
C THR A 33 -2.18 -9.44 3.33
N THR A 34 -1.68 -10.28 4.23
CA THR A 34 -0.41 -11.00 4.02
C THR A 34 -0.49 -11.94 2.81
N PRO A 35 0.52 -11.96 1.91
CA PRO A 35 0.54 -12.89 0.79
C PRO A 35 0.69 -14.34 1.27
N SER A 36 0.13 -15.29 0.53
CA SER A 36 0.31 -16.72 0.83
C SER A 36 1.77 -17.15 0.73
N GLY A 37 2.20 -18.03 1.63
CA GLY A 37 3.57 -18.56 1.64
C GLY A 37 4.62 -17.58 2.18
N PHE A 38 4.21 -16.48 2.80
CA PHE A 38 5.13 -15.54 3.45
C PHE A 38 5.92 -16.19 4.58
N GLU A 39 5.37 -17.24 5.21
CA GLU A 39 5.96 -17.97 6.34
C GLU A 39 7.29 -18.62 5.95
N GLN A 40 7.42 -18.99 4.68
CA GLN A 40 8.59 -19.63 4.08
C GLN A 40 9.65 -18.62 3.63
N GLN A 41 9.33 -17.31 3.66
CA GLN A 41 10.29 -16.27 3.32
C GLN A 41 11.31 -16.08 4.45
N PRO A 42 12.55 -15.63 4.13
CA PRO A 42 13.56 -15.32 5.15
C PRO A 42 13.12 -14.22 6.13
N LEU A 43 13.67 -14.23 7.35
CA LEU A 43 13.55 -13.11 8.31
C LEU A 43 13.97 -11.79 7.65
N GLY A 44 13.11 -10.78 7.74
CA GLY A 44 13.33 -9.45 7.17
C GLY A 44 13.00 -9.33 5.68
N ALA A 45 12.57 -10.40 5.00
CA ALA A 45 12.18 -10.33 3.60
C ALA A 45 11.04 -9.33 3.39
N ILE A 46 11.20 -8.45 2.39
CA ILE A 46 10.18 -7.48 1.99
C ILE A 46 9.11 -8.23 1.17
N LEU A 47 7.88 -8.22 1.68
CA LEU A 47 6.73 -8.89 1.06
C LEU A 47 5.95 -7.95 0.14
N LYS A 48 5.76 -6.70 0.57
CA LYS A 48 5.07 -5.65 -0.20
C LYS A 48 5.67 -4.29 0.10
N THR A 49 5.67 -3.41 -0.90
CA THR A 49 6.07 -2.01 -0.77
C THR A 49 5.04 -1.12 -1.43
N ARG A 50 4.71 0.01 -0.82
CA ARG A 50 3.93 1.06 -1.48
C ARG A 50 4.38 2.46 -1.06
N PRO A 51 4.27 3.47 -1.94
CA PRO A 51 4.34 4.86 -1.51
C PRO A 51 3.13 5.18 -0.62
N ILE A 52 3.34 6.08 0.34
CA ILE A 52 2.22 6.63 1.11
C ILE A 52 1.55 7.73 0.26
N PRO A 53 0.23 7.66 0.03
CA PRO A 53 -0.49 8.74 -0.64
C PRO A 53 -0.52 9.98 0.28
N GLY A 54 -0.03 11.11 -0.23
CA GLY A 54 0.05 12.38 0.51
C GLY A 54 1.41 12.65 1.15
N SER A 55 1.55 13.82 1.77
CA SER A 55 2.77 14.23 2.47
C SER A 55 2.63 14.00 3.97
N LEU A 56 3.57 13.25 4.56
CA LEU A 56 3.71 13.17 6.02
C LEU A 56 4.37 14.44 6.61
N GLY A 57 4.66 15.45 5.78
CA GLY A 57 5.26 16.73 6.18
C GLY A 57 4.42 17.58 7.14
N PHE A 58 3.20 17.17 7.49
CA PHE A 58 2.48 17.77 8.61
C PHE A 58 2.93 17.21 9.97
N LEU A 59 3.35 15.94 10.02
CA LEU A 59 3.80 15.27 11.25
C LEU A 59 5.29 15.48 11.54
N ILE A 60 6.06 15.82 10.51
CA ILE A 60 7.50 16.03 10.52
C ILE A 60 7.84 17.19 9.57
N ASP A 61 9.03 17.77 9.69
CA ASP A 61 9.51 18.79 8.77
C ASP A 61 9.24 18.42 7.28
N PRO A 62 8.47 19.23 6.52
CA PRO A 62 8.14 18.97 5.12
C PRO A 62 9.36 18.70 4.23
N GLU A 63 10.51 19.31 4.53
CA GLU A 63 11.73 19.09 3.75
C GLU A 63 12.34 17.70 3.96
N LYS A 64 12.03 17.06 5.09
CA LYS A 64 12.50 15.73 5.48
C LYS A 64 11.54 14.61 5.08
N ALA A 65 10.30 14.95 4.71
CA ALA A 65 9.23 14.02 4.39
C ALA A 65 9.04 13.73 2.89
N LYS A 66 10.01 14.11 2.05
CA LYS A 66 9.89 14.07 0.58
C LYS A 66 9.63 12.68 0.00
N ALA A 67 10.05 11.63 0.70
CA ALA A 67 9.78 10.24 0.35
C ALA A 67 9.27 9.49 1.58
N SER A 68 8.08 8.90 1.47
CA SER A 68 7.46 8.12 2.53
C SER A 68 6.92 6.82 1.96
N TYR A 69 7.37 5.69 2.52
CA TYR A 69 7.04 4.36 2.04
C TYR A 69 6.60 3.45 3.18
N GLN A 70 5.65 2.57 2.88
CA GLN A 70 5.30 1.45 3.75
C GLN A 70 5.91 0.17 3.20
N PHE A 71 6.53 -0.59 4.10
CA PHE A 71 7.11 -1.89 3.82
C PHE A 71 6.43 -2.92 4.69
N MET A 72 5.82 -3.93 4.07
CA MET A 72 5.42 -5.15 4.76
C MET A 72 6.58 -6.13 4.69
N TYR A 73 7.00 -6.68 5.82
CA TYR A 73 8.13 -7.60 5.90
C TYR A 73 7.84 -8.80 6.80
N ARG A 74 8.51 -9.91 6.53
CA ARG A 74 8.43 -11.16 7.30
C ARG A 74 9.23 -11.01 8.61
N THR A 75 8.58 -11.28 9.75
CA THR A 75 9.19 -11.28 11.09
C THR A 75 8.60 -12.40 11.94
N GLU A 76 8.96 -12.46 13.21
CA GLU A 76 8.43 -13.42 14.19
C GLU A 76 7.75 -12.71 15.36
N ASP A 77 6.76 -13.37 15.96
CA ASP A 77 6.16 -12.94 17.22
C ASP A 77 7.05 -13.31 18.44
N ALA A 78 6.58 -13.02 19.65
CA ALA A 78 7.32 -13.32 20.88
C ALA A 78 7.55 -14.83 21.12
N LEU A 79 6.83 -15.71 20.43
CA LEU A 79 6.94 -17.16 20.53
C LEU A 79 7.73 -17.77 19.36
N GLY A 80 8.21 -16.95 18.41
CA GLY A 80 8.93 -17.41 17.22
C GLY A 80 8.03 -17.83 16.06
N ASN A 81 6.71 -17.55 16.10
CA ASN A 81 5.83 -17.88 14.99
C ASN A 81 5.98 -16.84 13.86
N PRO A 82 5.93 -17.25 12.58
CA PRO A 82 6.04 -16.32 11.46
C PRO A 82 4.83 -15.39 11.40
N ILE A 83 5.10 -14.09 11.33
CA ILE A 83 4.11 -13.02 11.12
C ILE A 83 4.60 -12.03 10.07
N ALA A 84 3.70 -11.21 9.54
CA ALA A 84 4.06 -10.06 8.72
C ALA A 84 3.81 -8.77 9.52
N ALA A 85 4.79 -7.87 9.51
CA ALA A 85 4.69 -6.56 10.13
C ALA A 85 4.83 -5.48 9.05
N ILE A 86 4.33 -4.27 9.34
CA ILE A 86 4.43 -3.13 8.45
C ILE A 86 5.23 -2.04 9.15
N SER A 87 6.18 -1.44 8.45
CA SER A 87 6.92 -0.27 8.91
C SER A 87 6.84 0.86 7.89
N THR A 88 6.75 2.08 8.42
CA THR A 88 6.79 3.31 7.63
C THR A 88 8.20 3.89 7.69
N ILE A 89 8.85 4.02 6.54
CA ILE A 89 10.14 4.70 6.43
C ILE A 89 9.88 6.08 5.83
N ILE A 90 10.39 7.10 6.50
CA ILE A 90 10.29 8.47 6.05
C ILE A 90 11.68 9.05 5.91
N GLY A 91 11.95 9.68 4.77
CA GLY A 91 13.21 10.34 4.55
C GLY A 91 13.19 11.27 3.37
N LYS A 92 14.36 11.86 3.15
CA LYS A 92 14.67 12.62 1.94
C LYS A 92 15.27 11.63 0.94
N LEU A 93 14.64 11.47 -0.23
CA LEU A 93 15.34 10.85 -1.36
C LEU A 93 16.54 11.75 -1.68
N MET A 94 17.74 11.17 -1.71
CA MET A 94 19.01 11.88 -1.95
C MET A 94 19.00 12.59 -3.30
#